data_AF-A0A5J5NEZ5-F1
#
_entry.id   AF-A0A5J5NEZ5-F1
#
_cell.length_a   1.000
_cell.length_b   1.000
_cell.length_c   1.000
_cell.angle_alpha   90.00
_cell.angle_beta   90.00
_cell.angle_gamma   90.00
#
_symmetry.space_group_name_H-M   'P 1'
#
loop_
_entity.id
_entity.type
_entity.pdbx_description
1 polymer ?
#
loop_
_entity_poly.entity_id
_entity_poly.type
_entity_poly.pdbx_seq_one_letter_code
_entity_poly.pdbx_strand_id
1 'polypeptide(L)'
;MYGETPLHMAAKNGCSEVARLLLAHGAFIEAKANNGMTPLHLAVWHSIRSDNHATVKTLLEYNADCSAEDDEGMTPIKHISKGPGSEKLQELLHRHLEEQQKRRALEACGEAKAKMDELEKELSNIVGLHDLKVQLRKWAKGMLLDERRRSLGLKVGARRPPHMAFLGNPGTGKTMVARVLGKLLHMVGILPTDKVTEVQRTDLVGEFVGHTGPKTRRKIQEAEGGILFVDEAYRLIPMQKSDDKDYGLEALEEIMSVMDSGKIVVIFAGYSEPMKRVISSNEGFSRRVTKFSSSAISIPKN
;
A
#
# COMPACT_ATOMS: atom_id res chain seq x y z
N MET A 1 19.22 34.84 3.02
CA MET A 1 17.87 34.87 3.61
C MET A 1 17.52 33.45 4.01
N TYR A 2 17.15 33.18 5.26
CA TYR A 2 17.02 31.82 5.85
C TYR A 2 15.77 31.03 5.40
N GLY A 3 15.07 31.47 4.35
CA GLY A 3 13.79 30.86 3.92
C GLY A 3 12.64 31.07 4.91
N GLU A 4 12.78 31.98 5.88
CA GLU A 4 11.79 32.24 6.92
C GLU A 4 10.59 33.03 6.36
N THR A 5 9.38 32.53 6.56
CA THR A 5 8.12 33.24 6.25
C THR A 5 7.77 34.26 7.34
N PRO A 6 6.81 35.19 7.10
CA PRO A 6 6.32 36.08 8.15
C PRO A 6 5.86 35.34 9.43
N LEU A 7 5.32 34.12 9.27
CA LEU A 7 4.90 33.28 10.39
C LEU A 7 6.10 32.75 11.19
N HIS A 8 7.22 32.41 10.54
CA HIS A 8 8.47 32.06 11.22
C HIS A 8 8.99 33.24 12.05
N MET A 9 8.94 34.45 11.50
CA MET A 9 9.37 35.66 12.21
C MET A 9 8.48 35.94 13.42
N ALA A 10 7.16 35.80 13.30
CA ALA A 10 6.24 35.96 14.42
C ALA A 10 6.50 34.90 15.52
N ALA A 11 6.75 33.65 15.12
CA ALA A 11 7.09 32.55 16.03
C ALA A 11 8.40 32.79 16.79
N LYS A 12 9.46 33.17 16.06
CA LYS A 12 10.81 33.43 16.58
C LYS A 12 10.86 34.57 17.60
N ASN A 13 9.95 35.55 17.46
CA ASN A 13 9.85 36.72 18.34
C ASN A 13 8.74 36.59 19.40
N GLY A 14 8.06 35.44 19.50
CA GLY A 14 7.01 35.25 20.50
C GLY A 14 5.76 36.12 20.30
N CYS A 15 5.51 36.62 19.08
CA CYS A 15 4.38 37.50 18.78
C CYS A 15 3.10 36.69 18.47
N SER A 16 2.39 36.22 19.50
CA SER A 16 1.19 35.39 19.35
C SER A 16 0.08 36.05 18.53
N GLU A 17 -0.15 37.35 18.68
CA GLU A 17 -1.20 38.07 17.94
C GLU A 17 -0.89 38.17 16.44
N VAL A 18 0.37 38.43 16.09
CA VAL A 18 0.81 38.46 14.69
C VAL A 18 0.72 37.06 14.09
N ALA A 19 1.14 36.03 14.84
CA ALA A 19 1.00 34.64 14.40
C ALA A 19 -0.48 34.27 14.16
N ARG A 20 -1.38 34.65 15.08
CA ARG A 20 -2.82 34.42 14.96
C ARG A 20 -3.41 35.11 13.73
N LEU A 21 -3.07 36.37 13.50
CA LEU A 21 -3.55 37.13 12.35
C LEU A 21 -3.07 36.51 11.03
N LEU A 22 -1.79 36.15 10.94
CA LEU A 22 -1.23 35.51 9.76
C LEU A 22 -1.93 34.19 9.45
N LEU A 23 -2.15 33.35 10.46
CA LEU A 23 -2.86 32.08 10.31
C LEU A 23 -4.32 32.28 9.90
N ALA A 24 -5.02 33.24 10.48
CA ALA A 24 -6.38 33.59 10.09
C ALA A 24 -6.49 34.05 8.63
N HIS A 25 -5.42 34.63 8.08
CA HIS A 25 -5.32 35.03 6.66
C HIS A 25 -4.66 33.97 5.76
N GLY A 26 -4.58 32.72 6.21
CA GLY A 26 -4.13 31.60 5.37
C GLY A 26 -2.62 31.45 5.25
N ALA A 27 -1.83 32.02 6.17
CA ALA A 27 -0.41 31.69 6.25
C ALA A 27 -0.22 30.19 6.44
N PHE A 28 0.66 29.59 5.63
CA PHE A 28 0.93 28.17 5.70
C PHE A 28 1.68 27.81 6.99
N ILE A 29 1.00 27.05 7.86
CA ILE A 29 1.47 26.72 9.22
C ILE A 29 2.69 25.78 9.24
N GLU A 30 2.79 24.89 8.24
CA GLU A 30 3.88 23.91 8.10
C GLU A 30 4.98 24.36 7.13
N ALA A 31 5.09 25.67 6.88
CA ALA A 31 6.17 26.19 6.06
C ALA A 31 7.52 25.77 6.65
N LYS A 32 8.45 25.30 5.82
CA LYS A 32 9.81 24.93 6.24
C LYS A 32 10.80 26.02 5.86
N ALA A 33 11.62 26.45 6.82
CA ALA A 33 12.79 27.26 6.57
C ALA A 33 13.90 26.45 5.87
N ASN A 34 15.01 27.10 5.52
CA ASN A 34 16.13 26.45 4.80
C ASN A 34 16.80 25.29 5.55
N ASN A 35 16.54 25.14 6.85
CA ASN A 35 17.04 24.06 7.71
C ASN A 35 15.92 23.06 8.09
N GLY A 36 14.78 23.10 7.39
CA GLY A 36 13.65 22.20 7.63
C GLY A 36 12.78 22.57 8.83
N MET A 37 13.15 23.57 9.65
CA MET A 37 12.39 23.99 10.81
C MET A 37 11.05 24.62 10.42
N THR A 38 9.99 24.26 11.15
CA THR A 38 8.66 24.89 11.06
C THR A 38 8.51 26.06 12.03
N PRO A 39 7.49 26.92 11.90
CA PRO A 39 7.19 27.96 12.89
C PRO A 39 7.05 27.41 14.32
N LEU A 40 6.55 26.19 14.51
CA LEU A 40 6.44 25.57 15.83
C LEU A 40 7.81 25.31 16.47
N HIS A 41 8.81 24.91 15.69
CA HIS A 41 10.19 24.74 16.19
C HIS A 41 10.75 26.06 16.73
N LEU A 42 10.58 27.16 15.99
CA LEU A 42 11.06 28.48 16.40
C LEU A 42 10.31 29.03 17.61
N ALA A 43 8.99 28.80 17.69
CA ALA A 43 8.18 29.18 18.84
C ALA A 43 8.62 28.44 20.11
N VAL A 44 8.97 27.15 20.00
CA VAL A 44 9.50 26.37 21.12
C VAL A 44 10.84 26.94 21.62
N TRP A 45 11.77 27.26 20.71
CA TRP A 45 13.04 27.90 21.08
C TRP A 45 12.85 29.24 21.80
N HIS A 46 11.93 30.08 21.32
CA HIS A 46 11.62 31.34 21.97
C HIS A 46 11.02 31.10 23.37
N SER A 47 10.05 30.19 23.45
CA SER A 47 9.34 29.84 24.68
C SER A 47 10.26 29.37 25.80
N ILE A 48 11.34 28.63 25.49
CA ILE A 48 12.34 28.19 26.47
C ILE A 48 13.11 29.37 27.08
N ARG A 49 13.37 30.42 26.30
CA ARG A 49 14.15 31.58 26.75
C ARG A 49 13.32 32.61 27.51
N SER A 50 12.02 32.72 27.18
CA SER A 50 11.16 33.80 27.66
C SER A 50 10.05 33.37 28.62
N ASP A 51 9.93 32.07 28.94
CA ASP A 51 8.83 31.45 29.71
C ASP A 51 7.42 31.84 29.18
N ASN A 52 7.32 32.20 27.90
CA ASN A 52 6.07 32.64 27.25
C ASN A 52 5.65 31.64 26.17
N HIS A 53 4.56 30.92 26.46
CA HIS A 53 4.07 29.83 25.65
C HIS A 53 2.90 30.26 24.73
N ALA A 54 2.56 31.55 24.67
CA ALA A 54 1.38 32.04 23.95
C ALA A 54 1.44 31.73 22.44
N THR A 55 2.60 31.91 21.82
CA THR A 55 2.78 31.62 20.39
C THR A 55 2.73 30.12 20.11
N VAL A 56 3.30 29.29 21.00
CA VAL A 56 3.18 27.83 20.90
C VAL A 56 1.71 27.41 20.97
N LYS A 57 0.95 27.91 21.96
CA LYS A 57 -0.49 27.65 22.07
C LYS A 57 -1.26 28.06 20.82
N THR A 58 -0.96 29.25 20.28
CA THR A 58 -1.60 29.75 19.05
C THR A 58 -1.34 28.83 17.86
N LEU A 59 -0.09 28.38 17.66
CA LEU A 59 0.24 27.45 16.58
C LEU A 59 -0.48 26.09 16.77
N LEU A 60 -0.54 25.58 18.00
CA LEU A 60 -1.24 24.33 18.31
C LEU A 60 -2.76 24.42 18.15
N GLU A 61 -3.38 25.56 18.47
CA GLU A 61 -4.80 25.85 18.21
C GLU A 61 -5.15 25.75 16.72
N TYR A 62 -4.20 26.11 15.84
CA TYR A 62 -4.32 25.98 14.39
C TYR A 62 -3.77 24.64 13.85
N ASN A 63 -3.61 23.63 14.72
CA ASN A 63 -3.18 22.27 14.41
C ASN A 63 -1.74 22.14 13.84
N ALA A 64 -0.79 22.97 14.28
CA ALA A 64 0.62 22.80 13.92
C ALA A 64 1.12 21.39 14.28
N ASP A 65 1.85 20.74 13.38
CA ASP A 65 2.30 19.35 13.55
C ASP A 65 3.41 19.21 14.61
N CYS A 66 3.10 18.57 15.74
CA CYS A 66 4.07 18.29 16.80
C CYS A 66 5.11 17.23 16.43
N SER A 67 4.87 16.48 15.35
CA SER A 67 5.73 15.40 14.85
C SER A 67 6.59 15.79 13.65
N ALA A 68 6.49 17.03 13.16
CA ALA A 68 7.31 17.50 12.06
C ALA A 68 8.80 17.43 12.41
N GLU A 69 9.60 16.87 11.50
CA GLU A 69 11.06 16.81 11.63
C GLU A 69 11.72 17.90 10.77
N ASP A 70 12.72 18.55 11.36
CA ASP A 70 13.68 19.39 10.64
C ASP A 70 14.74 18.56 9.90
N ASP A 71 15.71 19.22 9.26
CA ASP A 71 16.74 18.54 8.46
C ASP A 71 17.71 17.69 9.31
N GLU A 72 17.70 17.86 10.65
CA GLU A 72 18.46 17.06 11.61
C GLU A 72 17.64 15.89 12.19
N GLY A 73 16.38 15.71 11.77
CA GLY A 73 15.49 14.69 12.33
C GLY A 73 14.96 15.03 13.73
N MET A 74 15.04 16.30 14.12
CA MET A 74 14.59 16.79 15.41
C MET A 74 13.16 17.30 15.29
N THR A 75 12.32 16.88 16.23
CA THR A 75 10.94 17.38 16.36
C THR A 75 10.91 18.55 17.34
N PRO A 76 9.84 19.39 17.35
CA PRO A 76 9.76 20.54 18.25
C PRO A 76 10.00 20.17 19.72
N ILE A 77 9.53 19.00 20.16
CA ILE A 77 9.72 18.54 21.55
C ILE A 77 11.16 18.12 21.85
N LYS A 78 11.89 17.55 20.88
CA LYS A 78 13.30 17.16 21.05
C LYS A 78 14.23 18.36 21.19
N HIS A 79 13.83 19.53 20.71
CA HIS A 79 14.55 20.80 20.88
C HIS A 79 14.48 21.37 22.30
N ILE A 80 13.67 20.79 23.19
CA ILE A 80 13.55 21.24 24.58
C ILE A 80 14.69 20.66 25.42
N SER A 81 15.56 21.53 25.93
CA SER A 81 16.62 21.16 26.88
C SER A 81 16.02 20.82 28.26
N LYS A 82 16.53 19.78 28.93
CA LYS A 82 16.11 19.42 30.29
C LYS A 82 16.59 20.49 31.30
N GLY A 83 15.74 21.46 31.60
CA GLY A 83 16.00 22.52 32.58
C GLY A 83 14.74 22.99 33.30
N PRO A 84 14.87 23.61 34.49
CA PRO A 84 13.73 24.13 35.25
C PRO A 84 12.98 25.19 34.43
N GLY A 85 11.66 25.03 34.31
CA GLY A 85 10.77 25.89 33.48
C GLY A 85 10.27 25.25 32.19
N SER A 86 10.97 24.23 31.66
CA SER A 86 10.57 23.55 30.42
C SER A 86 9.43 22.52 30.58
N GLU A 87 9.09 22.14 31.82
CA GLU A 87 8.12 21.09 32.13
C GLU A 87 6.72 21.39 31.58
N LYS A 88 6.22 22.62 31.78
CA LYS A 88 4.90 23.04 31.29
C LYS A 88 4.80 23.00 29.76
N LEU A 89 5.89 23.33 29.06
CA LEU A 89 5.95 23.30 27.60
C LEU A 89 6.02 21.86 27.08
N GLN A 90 6.81 21.00 27.73
CA GLN A 90 6.87 19.57 27.41
C GLN A 90 5.51 18.92 27.59
N GLU A 91 4.82 19.20 28.71
CA GLU A 91 3.48 18.66 28.97
C GLU A 91 2.47 19.12 27.91
N LEU A 92 2.50 20.41 27.52
CA LEU A 92 1.65 20.95 26.46
C LEU A 92 1.87 20.22 25.12
N LEU A 93 3.12 20.08 24.70
CA LEU A 93 3.45 19.44 23.42
C LEU A 93 3.17 17.95 23.44
N HIS A 94 3.47 17.25 24.55
CA HIS A 94 3.11 15.83 24.70
C HIS A 94 1.61 15.62 24.59
N ARG A 95 0.80 16.42 25.29
CA ARG A 95 -0.65 16.33 25.23
C ARG A 95 -1.19 16.55 23.82
N HIS A 96 -0.70 17.58 23.12
CA HIS A 96 -1.12 17.84 21.73
C HIS A 96 -0.60 16.78 20.75
N LEU A 97 0.59 16.24 20.96
CA LEU A 97 1.13 15.14 20.16
C LEU A 97 0.28 13.88 20.33
N GLU A 98 -0.07 13.50 21.57
CA GLU A 98 -0.96 12.38 21.86
C GLU A 98 -2.36 12.60 21.27
N GLU A 99 -2.89 13.82 21.35
CA GLU A 99 -4.18 14.18 20.76
C GLU A 99 -4.15 14.08 19.22
N GLN A 100 -3.11 14.62 18.57
CA GLN A 100 -2.91 14.52 17.12
C GLN A 100 -2.75 13.06 16.67
N GLN A 101 -1.98 12.26 17.42
CA GLN A 101 -1.85 10.82 17.16
C GLN A 101 -3.20 10.10 17.29
N LYS A 102 -3.99 10.43 18.32
CA LYS A 102 -5.33 9.87 18.52
C LYS A 102 -6.30 10.26 17.40
N ARG A 103 -6.31 11.54 16.98
CA ARG A 103 -7.14 12.04 15.87
C ARG A 103 -6.76 11.33 14.56
N ARG A 104 -5.47 11.30 14.20
CA ARG A 104 -4.97 10.56 13.03
C ARG A 104 -5.37 9.07 13.08
N ALA A 105 -5.28 8.44 14.25
CA ALA A 105 -5.70 7.05 14.42
C ALA A 105 -7.22 6.85 14.24
N LEU A 106 -8.05 7.80 14.68
CA LEU A 106 -9.51 7.74 14.51
C LEU A 106 -9.91 7.97 13.05
N GLU A 107 -9.31 8.93 12.37
CA GLU A 107 -9.50 9.20 10.95
C GLU A 107 -9.11 7.98 10.11
N ALA A 108 -7.92 7.42 10.36
CA ALA A 108 -7.48 6.19 9.71
C ALA A 108 -8.43 5.00 9.97
N CYS A 109 -9.02 4.90 11.17
CA CYS A 109 -10.06 3.89 11.45
C CYS A 109 -11.35 4.13 10.65
N GLY A 110 -11.75 5.39 10.48
CA GLY A 110 -12.93 5.77 9.70
C GLY A 110 -12.77 5.45 8.22
N GLU A 111 -11.64 5.83 7.63
CA GLU A 111 -11.28 5.51 6.25
C GLU A 111 -11.18 4.00 6.02
N ALA A 112 -10.54 3.28 6.95
CA ALA A 112 -10.45 1.82 6.90
C ALA A 112 -11.83 1.16 6.90
N LYS A 113 -12.77 1.67 7.71
CA LYS A 113 -14.15 1.19 7.75
C LYS A 113 -14.86 1.44 6.42
N ALA A 114 -14.73 2.65 5.85
CA ALA A 114 -15.33 2.98 4.55
C ALA A 114 -14.80 2.07 3.43
N LYS A 115 -13.48 1.85 3.37
CA LYS A 115 -12.85 0.90 2.41
C LYS A 115 -13.40 -0.53 2.57
N MET A 116 -13.63 -0.98 3.81
CA MET A 116 -14.22 -2.31 4.06
C MET A 116 -15.68 -2.39 3.61
N ASP A 117 -16.48 -1.37 3.89
CA ASP A 117 -17.90 -1.35 3.52
C ASP A 117 -18.04 -1.35 1.98
N GLU A 118 -17.17 -0.61 1.28
CA GLU A 118 -17.10 -0.62 -0.18
C GLU A 118 -16.63 -1.98 -0.73
N LEU A 119 -15.62 -2.60 -0.11
CA LEU A 119 -15.19 -3.97 -0.44
C LEU A 119 -16.33 -4.97 -0.29
N GLU A 120 -17.07 -4.93 0.82
CA GLU A 120 -18.19 -5.86 1.05
C GLU A 120 -19.31 -5.65 0.02
N LYS A 121 -19.58 -4.39 -0.37
CA LYS A 121 -20.54 -4.07 -1.43
C LYS A 121 -20.10 -4.70 -2.76
N GLU A 122 -18.86 -4.50 -3.19
CA GLU A 122 -18.34 -5.09 -4.43
C GLU A 122 -18.29 -6.62 -4.37
N LEU A 123 -17.90 -7.20 -3.23
CA LEU A 123 -17.92 -8.66 -3.03
C LEU A 123 -19.34 -9.23 -3.05
N SER A 124 -20.36 -8.47 -2.65
CA SER A 124 -21.76 -8.92 -2.69
C SER A 124 -22.27 -9.09 -4.14
N ASN A 125 -21.73 -8.30 -5.08
CA ASN A 125 -22.09 -8.37 -6.50
C ASN A 125 -21.58 -9.65 -7.18
N ILE A 126 -20.51 -10.27 -6.66
CA ILE A 126 -19.93 -11.49 -7.22
C ILE A 126 -20.76 -12.69 -6.74
N VAL A 127 -21.44 -13.42 -7.63
CA VAL A 127 -22.14 -14.64 -7.23
C VAL A 127 -21.14 -15.78 -7.01
N GLY A 128 -21.26 -16.51 -5.88
CA GLY A 128 -20.41 -17.64 -5.55
C GLY A 128 -19.04 -17.27 -4.97
N LEU A 129 -18.03 -18.12 -5.21
CA LEU A 129 -16.63 -17.89 -4.80
C LEU A 129 -16.44 -17.64 -3.29
N HIS A 130 -17.17 -18.36 -2.44
CA HIS A 130 -17.18 -18.13 -1.00
C HIS A 130 -15.77 -18.14 -0.39
N ASP A 131 -14.95 -19.14 -0.72
CA ASP A 131 -13.57 -19.26 -0.21
C ASP A 131 -12.70 -18.06 -0.61
N LEU A 132 -12.84 -17.61 -1.86
CA LEU A 132 -12.12 -16.43 -2.35
C LEU A 132 -12.55 -15.18 -1.59
N LYS A 133 -13.85 -14.98 -1.38
CA LYS A 133 -14.38 -13.85 -0.60
C LYS A 133 -13.84 -13.85 0.83
N VAL A 134 -13.79 -15.01 1.48
CA VAL A 134 -13.24 -15.17 2.83
C VAL A 134 -11.75 -14.80 2.85
N GLN A 135 -10.96 -15.26 1.87
CA GLN A 135 -9.55 -14.90 1.77
C GLN A 135 -9.34 -13.41 1.51
N LEU A 136 -10.12 -12.81 0.60
CA LEU A 136 -10.05 -11.37 0.31
C LEU A 136 -10.36 -10.54 1.55
N ARG A 137 -11.40 -10.88 2.30
CA ARG A 137 -11.72 -10.22 3.59
C ARG A 137 -10.57 -10.33 4.58
N LYS A 138 -9.93 -11.50 4.66
CA LYS A 138 -8.78 -11.72 5.56
C LYS A 138 -7.59 -10.85 5.15
N TRP A 139 -7.28 -10.76 3.86
CA TRP A 139 -6.22 -9.89 3.36
C TRP A 139 -6.54 -8.42 3.58
N ALA A 140 -7.76 -7.97 3.28
CA ALA A 140 -8.18 -6.59 3.48
C ALA A 140 -8.08 -6.18 4.96
N LYS A 141 -8.60 -6.99 5.88
CA LYS A 141 -8.41 -6.76 7.32
C LYS A 141 -6.94 -6.68 7.71
N GLY A 142 -6.10 -7.55 7.14
CA GLY A 142 -4.66 -7.53 7.37
C GLY A 142 -4.00 -6.22 6.89
N MET A 143 -4.39 -5.72 5.72
CA MET A 143 -3.88 -4.46 5.16
C MET A 143 -4.29 -3.25 5.97
N LEU A 144 -5.54 -3.18 6.40
CA LEU A 144 -6.03 -2.06 7.21
C LEU A 144 -5.35 -2.02 8.58
N LEU A 145 -5.08 -3.19 9.17
CA LEU A 145 -4.28 -3.28 10.40
C LEU A 145 -2.85 -2.80 10.18
N ASP A 146 -2.25 -3.12 9.03
CA ASP A 146 -0.90 -2.69 8.68
C ASP A 146 -0.82 -1.19 8.40
N GLU A 147 -1.78 -0.62 7.68
CA GLU A 147 -1.92 0.81 7.43
C GLU A 147 -2.05 1.57 8.76
N ARG A 148 -2.89 1.07 9.68
CA ARG A 148 -3.03 1.62 11.03
C ARG A 148 -1.75 1.49 11.87
N ARG A 149 -0.98 0.41 11.72
CA ARG A 149 0.32 0.27 12.40
C ARG A 149 1.32 1.30 11.87
N ARG A 150 1.36 1.51 10.54
CA ARG A 150 2.23 2.53 9.92
C ARG A 150 1.86 3.94 10.35
N SER A 151 0.57 4.26 10.48
CA SER A 151 0.12 5.59 10.95
C SER A 151 0.52 5.87 12.41
N LEU A 152 0.77 4.82 13.19
CA LEU A 152 1.32 4.90 14.55
C LEU A 152 2.86 4.84 14.59
N GLY A 153 3.53 4.93 13.44
CA GLY A 153 5.00 4.86 13.34
C GLY A 153 5.60 3.47 13.57
N LEU A 154 4.77 2.41 13.62
CA LEU A 154 5.26 1.05 13.78
C LEU A 154 5.77 0.50 12.43
N LYS A 155 6.95 -0.13 12.47
CA LYS A 155 7.49 -0.82 11.30
C LYS A 155 6.64 -2.04 10.97
N VAL A 156 6.14 -2.10 9.74
CA VAL A 156 5.39 -3.24 9.21
C VAL A 156 6.22 -3.88 8.11
N GLY A 157 6.45 -5.19 8.21
CA GLY A 157 7.16 -5.95 7.17
C GLY A 157 6.38 -5.99 5.85
N ALA A 158 7.10 -6.20 4.75
CA ALA A 158 6.49 -6.43 3.45
C ALA A 158 5.63 -7.71 3.49
N ARG A 159 4.38 -7.61 3.01
CA ARG A 159 3.54 -8.80 2.84
C ARG A 159 3.82 -9.45 1.51
N ARG A 160 3.76 -10.78 1.49
CA ARG A 160 3.80 -11.53 0.24
C ARG A 160 2.49 -11.31 -0.53
N PRO A 161 2.54 -11.01 -1.84
CA PRO A 161 1.34 -10.90 -2.64
C PRO A 161 0.56 -12.22 -2.66
N PRO A 162 -0.79 -12.15 -2.71
CA PRO A 162 -1.61 -13.34 -2.77
C PRO A 162 -1.67 -13.88 -4.21
N HIS A 163 -0.68 -14.67 -4.63
CA HIS A 163 -0.76 -15.36 -5.91
C HIS A 163 -1.84 -16.46 -5.89
N MET A 164 -2.54 -16.65 -7.01
CA MET A 164 -3.77 -17.45 -7.06
C MET A 164 -3.77 -18.41 -8.25
N ALA A 165 -4.51 -19.51 -8.12
CA ALA A 165 -4.83 -20.41 -9.22
C ALA A 165 -6.35 -20.60 -9.33
N PHE A 166 -6.94 -20.26 -10.47
CA PHE A 166 -8.36 -20.42 -10.78
C PHE A 166 -8.59 -21.66 -11.63
N LEU A 167 -9.24 -22.65 -11.02
CA LEU A 167 -9.46 -23.97 -11.59
C LEU A 167 -10.89 -24.08 -12.11
N GLY A 168 -11.08 -24.51 -13.35
CA GLY A 168 -12.37 -25.01 -13.85
C GLY A 168 -12.68 -24.67 -15.30
N ASN A 169 -13.92 -24.91 -15.70
CA ASN A 169 -14.29 -25.00 -17.11
C ASN A 169 -14.28 -23.63 -17.82
N PRO A 170 -14.13 -23.60 -19.17
CA PRO A 170 -14.26 -22.40 -19.97
C PRO A 170 -15.64 -21.76 -19.78
N GLY A 171 -15.72 -20.44 -19.92
CA GLY A 171 -16.97 -19.70 -19.71
C GLY A 171 -17.39 -19.52 -18.24
N THR A 172 -16.62 -20.02 -17.27
CA THR A 172 -16.87 -19.81 -15.82
C THR A 172 -16.40 -18.45 -15.30
N GLY A 173 -16.29 -17.42 -16.16
CA GLY A 173 -16.00 -16.05 -15.74
C GLY A 173 -14.63 -15.79 -15.10
N LYS A 174 -13.63 -16.69 -15.23
CA LYS A 174 -12.30 -16.54 -14.58
C LYS A 174 -11.63 -15.20 -14.87
N THR A 175 -11.63 -14.78 -16.14
CA THR A 175 -11.09 -13.49 -16.57
C THR A 175 -11.87 -12.31 -15.96
N MET A 176 -13.20 -12.41 -15.87
CA MET A 176 -14.01 -11.36 -15.21
C MET A 176 -13.69 -11.26 -13.73
N VAL A 177 -13.56 -12.40 -13.04
CA VAL A 177 -13.18 -12.45 -11.62
C VAL A 177 -11.81 -11.82 -11.42
N ALA A 178 -10.84 -12.06 -12.30
CA ALA A 178 -9.53 -11.41 -12.25
C ALA A 178 -9.62 -9.88 -12.38
N ARG A 179 -10.46 -9.37 -13.27
CA ARG A 179 -10.69 -7.92 -13.42
C ARG A 179 -11.34 -7.29 -12.19
N VAL A 180 -12.34 -7.95 -11.61
CA VAL A 180 -12.96 -7.49 -10.35
C VAL A 180 -11.94 -7.52 -9.22
N LEU A 181 -11.13 -8.58 -9.13
CA LEU A 181 -10.03 -8.68 -8.17
C LEU A 181 -9.01 -7.56 -8.32
N GLY A 182 -8.64 -7.18 -9.55
CA GLY A 182 -7.74 -6.04 -9.80
C GLY A 182 -8.24 -4.77 -9.12
N LYS A 183 -9.52 -4.44 -9.34
CA LYS A 183 -10.18 -3.29 -8.68
C LYS A 183 -10.18 -3.41 -7.17
N LEU A 184 -10.54 -4.57 -6.64
CA LEU A 184 -10.61 -4.80 -5.20
C LEU A 184 -9.24 -4.70 -4.51
N LEU A 185 -8.21 -5.31 -5.11
CA LEU A 185 -6.85 -5.27 -4.57
C LEU A 185 -6.25 -3.87 -4.67
N HIS A 186 -6.59 -3.11 -5.71
CA HIS A 186 -6.22 -1.70 -5.83
C HIS A 186 -6.89 -0.84 -4.75
N MET A 187 -8.21 -0.97 -4.59
CA MET A 187 -9.00 -0.24 -3.59
C MET A 187 -8.52 -0.47 -2.15
N VAL A 188 -8.12 -1.70 -1.83
CA VAL A 188 -7.57 -2.07 -0.51
C VAL A 188 -6.10 -1.66 -0.35
N GLY A 189 -5.43 -1.19 -1.41
CA GLY A 189 -4.04 -0.74 -1.39
C GLY A 189 -3.00 -1.87 -1.45
N ILE A 190 -3.41 -3.07 -1.88
CA ILE A 190 -2.49 -4.19 -2.12
C ILE A 190 -1.73 -3.97 -3.44
N LEU A 191 -2.40 -3.41 -4.45
CA LEU A 191 -1.82 -3.11 -5.74
C LEU A 191 -1.86 -1.60 -6.05
N PRO A 192 -0.78 -1.04 -6.62
CA PRO A 192 -0.76 0.34 -7.10
C PRO A 192 -1.83 0.65 -8.17
N THR A 193 -2.24 -0.35 -8.96
CA THR A 193 -3.21 -0.19 -10.05
C THR A 193 -4.19 -1.35 -10.09
N ASP A 194 -5.35 -1.14 -10.72
CA ASP A 194 -6.35 -2.19 -10.99
C ASP A 194 -6.10 -2.97 -12.30
N LYS A 195 -4.95 -2.71 -12.95
CA LYS A 195 -4.61 -3.26 -14.27
C LYS A 195 -4.55 -4.79 -14.21
N VAL A 196 -5.16 -5.43 -15.20
CA VAL A 196 -5.05 -6.87 -15.45
C VAL A 196 -4.49 -7.10 -16.84
N THR A 197 -3.29 -7.68 -16.89
CA THR A 197 -2.64 -8.08 -18.14
C THR A 197 -2.89 -9.56 -18.35
N GLU A 198 -3.74 -9.88 -19.32
CA GLU A 198 -4.07 -11.24 -19.72
C GLU A 198 -3.04 -11.75 -20.74
N VAL A 199 -2.52 -12.96 -20.51
CA VAL A 199 -1.50 -13.61 -21.34
C VAL A 199 -1.79 -15.08 -21.52
N GLN A 200 -1.43 -15.61 -22.69
CA GLN A 200 -1.47 -17.03 -23.02
C GLN A 200 -0.06 -17.54 -23.41
N ARG A 201 0.08 -18.85 -23.69
CA ARG A 201 1.36 -19.44 -24.12
C ARG A 201 1.98 -18.69 -25.32
N THR A 202 1.16 -18.28 -26.28
CA THR A 202 1.59 -17.53 -27.48
C THR A 202 2.19 -16.16 -27.16
N ASP A 203 1.78 -15.54 -26.05
CA ASP A 203 2.26 -14.22 -25.64
C ASP A 203 3.57 -14.28 -24.86
N LEU A 204 3.86 -15.43 -24.25
CA LEU A 204 5.01 -15.63 -23.37
C LEU A 204 6.15 -16.37 -24.07
N VAL A 205 5.82 -17.39 -24.85
CA VAL A 205 6.80 -18.30 -25.48
C VAL A 205 7.19 -17.79 -26.86
N GLY A 206 8.50 -17.77 -27.13
CA GLY A 206 9.06 -17.41 -28.43
C GLY A 206 9.10 -18.59 -29.40
N GLU A 207 9.14 -18.30 -30.70
CA GLU A 207 9.27 -19.31 -31.77
C GLU A 207 10.71 -19.85 -31.91
N PHE A 208 11.69 -19.09 -31.40
CA PHE A 208 13.12 -19.39 -31.51
C PHE A 208 13.78 -19.47 -30.13
N VAL A 209 14.85 -20.26 -30.03
CA VAL A 209 15.68 -20.40 -28.81
C VAL A 209 16.11 -19.01 -28.31
N GLY A 210 15.94 -18.76 -27.01
CA GLY A 210 16.38 -17.51 -26.37
C GLY A 210 15.42 -16.33 -26.52
N HIS A 211 14.31 -16.47 -27.25
CA HIS A 211 13.30 -15.40 -27.36
C HIS A 211 12.29 -15.42 -26.20
N THR A 212 12.13 -16.55 -25.52
CA THR A 212 11.08 -16.75 -24.49
C THR A 212 11.30 -15.92 -23.24
N GLY A 213 12.49 -15.95 -22.64
CA GLY A 213 12.80 -15.14 -21.45
C GLY A 213 12.53 -13.64 -21.66
N PRO A 214 13.11 -12.98 -22.70
CA PRO A 214 12.84 -11.57 -22.98
C PRO A 214 11.36 -11.26 -23.24
N LYS A 215 10.65 -12.13 -23.97
CA LYS A 215 9.23 -11.97 -24.29
C LYS A 215 8.36 -12.05 -23.04
N THR A 216 8.63 -13.03 -22.17
CA THR A 216 7.97 -13.20 -20.88
C THR A 216 8.24 -12.01 -19.95
N ARG A 217 9.50 -11.57 -19.83
CA ARG A 217 9.86 -10.41 -18.98
C ARG A 217 9.19 -9.12 -19.41
N ARG A 218 9.01 -8.88 -20.71
CA ARG A 218 8.25 -7.72 -21.20
C ARG A 218 6.80 -7.75 -20.71
N LYS A 219 6.14 -8.90 -20.80
CA LYS A 219 4.77 -9.07 -20.28
C LYS A 219 4.66 -8.94 -18.77
N ILE A 220 5.67 -9.39 -18.02
CA ILE A 220 5.76 -9.16 -16.58
C ILE A 220 5.89 -7.66 -16.28
N GLN A 221 6.78 -6.95 -16.97
CA GLN A 221 6.96 -5.50 -16.81
C GLN A 221 5.69 -4.71 -17.15
N GLU A 222 4.99 -5.09 -18.23
CA GLU A 222 3.69 -4.51 -18.57
C GLU A 222 2.66 -4.70 -17.44
N ALA A 223 2.77 -5.76 -16.66
CA ALA A 223 1.85 -6.12 -15.59
C ALA A 223 2.29 -5.66 -14.19
N GLU A 224 3.45 -5.00 -14.06
CA GLU A 224 3.92 -4.45 -12.78
C GLU A 224 2.91 -3.46 -12.19
N GLY A 225 2.75 -3.54 -10.86
CA GLY A 225 1.76 -2.75 -10.14
C GLY A 225 0.31 -3.25 -10.28
N GLY A 226 0.09 -4.36 -10.98
CA GLY A 226 -1.23 -4.95 -11.22
C GLY A 226 -1.24 -6.48 -11.15
N ILE A 227 -2.12 -7.09 -11.93
CA ILE A 227 -2.29 -8.55 -12.04
C ILE A 227 -1.75 -9.04 -13.39
N LEU A 228 -0.92 -10.09 -13.36
CA LEU A 228 -0.64 -10.94 -14.52
C LEU A 228 -1.58 -12.15 -14.48
N PHE A 229 -2.50 -12.20 -15.43
CA PHE A 229 -3.45 -13.31 -15.58
C PHE A 229 -2.98 -14.25 -16.67
N VAL A 230 -2.49 -15.42 -16.28
CA VAL A 230 -1.95 -16.45 -17.20
C VAL A 230 -3.06 -17.46 -17.49
N ASP A 231 -3.69 -17.33 -18.66
CA ASP A 231 -4.74 -18.25 -19.08
C ASP A 231 -4.15 -19.55 -19.65
N GLU A 232 -4.88 -20.64 -19.43
CA GLU A 232 -4.46 -22.01 -19.74
C GLU A 232 -3.01 -22.32 -19.32
N ALA A 233 -2.62 -21.88 -18.12
CA ALA A 233 -1.24 -21.93 -17.63
C ALA A 233 -0.61 -23.33 -17.67
N TYR A 234 -1.41 -24.39 -17.58
CA TYR A 234 -0.93 -25.76 -17.72
C TYR A 234 -0.29 -26.07 -19.08
N ARG A 235 -0.58 -25.25 -20.12
CA ARG A 235 0.08 -25.34 -21.42
C ARG A 235 1.55 -24.95 -21.36
N LEU A 236 2.01 -24.21 -20.35
CA LEU A 236 3.43 -23.88 -20.19
C LEU A 236 4.26 -25.05 -19.65
N ILE A 237 3.60 -26.10 -19.15
CA ILE A 237 4.27 -27.23 -18.50
C ILE A 237 4.17 -28.47 -19.41
N PRO A 238 5.29 -29.12 -19.75
CA PRO A 238 5.30 -30.36 -20.52
C PRO A 238 4.46 -31.44 -19.85
N MET A 239 3.62 -32.14 -20.62
CA MET A 239 2.87 -33.31 -20.13
C MET A 239 3.70 -34.60 -20.17
N GLN A 240 4.79 -34.64 -20.95
CA GLN A 240 5.74 -35.75 -21.05
C GLN A 240 7.17 -35.19 -21.12
N LYS A 241 8.13 -35.90 -20.53
CA LYS A 241 9.56 -35.66 -20.75
C LYS A 241 9.92 -36.17 -22.15
N SER A 242 9.46 -35.49 -23.19
CA SER A 242 9.97 -35.70 -24.55
C SER A 242 11.12 -34.72 -24.81
N ASP A 243 12.13 -35.18 -25.55
CA ASP A 243 13.37 -34.47 -25.95
C ASP A 243 13.16 -33.16 -26.74
N ASP A 244 11.93 -32.67 -26.88
CA ASP A 244 11.62 -31.46 -27.60
C ASP A 244 11.86 -30.23 -26.71
N LYS A 245 12.51 -29.21 -27.26
CA LYS A 245 12.97 -28.03 -26.50
C LYS A 245 11.76 -27.22 -26.00
N ASP A 246 11.27 -27.57 -24.82
CA ASP A 246 10.03 -27.01 -24.30
C ASP A 246 10.27 -25.66 -23.63
N TYR A 247 10.31 -24.60 -24.44
CA TYR A 247 10.49 -23.22 -24.00
C TYR A 247 9.38 -22.72 -23.05
N GLY A 248 8.28 -23.47 -22.91
CA GLY A 248 7.20 -23.13 -21.96
C GLY A 248 7.67 -23.12 -20.49
N LEU A 249 8.59 -24.01 -20.13
CA LEU A 249 9.12 -24.09 -18.77
C LEU A 249 9.93 -22.83 -18.41
N GLU A 250 10.73 -22.34 -19.36
CA GLU A 250 11.51 -21.10 -19.22
C GLU A 250 10.59 -19.90 -18.90
N ALA A 251 9.45 -19.79 -19.60
CA ALA A 251 8.47 -18.73 -19.32
C ALA A 251 7.87 -18.85 -17.91
N LEU A 252 7.56 -20.07 -17.46
CA LEU A 252 7.03 -20.28 -16.12
C LEU A 252 8.05 -19.94 -15.04
N GLU A 253 9.31 -20.32 -15.22
CA GLU A 253 10.40 -20.03 -14.28
C GLU A 253 10.63 -18.51 -14.13
N GLU A 254 10.60 -17.78 -15.24
CA GLU A 254 10.66 -16.31 -15.22
C GLU A 254 9.49 -15.70 -14.43
N ILE A 255 8.25 -16.17 -14.64
CA ILE A 255 7.09 -15.71 -13.85
C ILE A 255 7.27 -16.06 -12.37
N MET A 256 7.77 -17.24 -12.06
CA MET A 256 7.99 -17.67 -10.67
C MET A 256 9.08 -16.84 -9.97
N SER A 257 10.10 -16.39 -10.71
CA SER A 257 11.20 -15.57 -10.17
C SER A 257 10.73 -14.23 -9.61
N VAL A 258 9.67 -13.66 -10.17
CA VAL A 258 9.15 -12.33 -9.78
C VAL A 258 8.05 -12.38 -8.72
N MET A 259 7.55 -13.57 -8.37
CA MET A 259 6.48 -13.72 -7.36
C MET A 259 6.92 -13.22 -5.97
N ASP A 260 8.20 -13.41 -5.62
CA ASP A 260 8.71 -12.97 -4.31
C ASP A 260 9.03 -11.46 -4.28
N SER A 261 8.98 -10.75 -5.42
CA SER A 261 9.34 -9.33 -5.52
C SER A 261 8.33 -8.36 -4.89
N GLY A 262 7.07 -8.78 -4.72
CA GLY A 262 6.02 -7.94 -4.17
C GLY A 262 5.36 -6.97 -5.15
N LYS A 263 5.86 -6.86 -6.40
CA LYS A 263 5.41 -5.83 -7.36
C LYS A 263 4.22 -6.23 -8.21
N ILE A 264 3.82 -7.51 -8.16
CA ILE A 264 2.83 -8.08 -9.05
C ILE A 264 2.06 -9.20 -8.35
N VAL A 265 0.76 -9.30 -8.66
CA VAL A 265 -0.04 -10.49 -8.31
C VAL A 265 -0.17 -11.35 -9.56
N VAL A 266 0.05 -12.65 -9.41
CA VAL A 266 -0.05 -13.61 -10.52
C VAL A 266 -1.26 -14.50 -10.29
N ILE A 267 -2.12 -14.60 -11.29
CA ILE A 267 -3.28 -15.48 -11.30
C ILE A 267 -3.10 -16.47 -12.44
N PHE A 268 -2.94 -17.75 -12.11
CA PHE A 268 -2.90 -18.84 -13.08
C PHE A 268 -4.31 -19.39 -13.30
N ALA A 269 -4.77 -19.49 -14.53
CA ALA A 269 -6.09 -20.03 -14.85
C ALA A 269 -6.00 -21.27 -15.75
N GLY A 270 -6.99 -22.15 -15.64
CA GLY A 270 -7.14 -23.28 -16.55
C GLY A 270 -8.12 -24.33 -16.05
N TYR A 271 -8.25 -25.41 -16.82
CA TYR A 271 -9.08 -26.56 -16.46
C TYR A 271 -8.62 -27.20 -15.16
N SER A 272 -9.58 -27.67 -14.36
CA SER A 272 -9.31 -28.20 -13.02
C SER A 272 -8.28 -29.34 -13.01
N GLU A 273 -8.46 -30.36 -13.86
CA GLU A 273 -7.59 -31.54 -13.84
C GLU A 273 -6.15 -31.27 -14.32
N PRO A 274 -5.91 -30.63 -15.49
CA PRO A 274 -4.57 -30.26 -15.91
C PRO A 274 -3.83 -29.37 -14.90
N MET A 275 -4.52 -28.37 -14.34
CA MET A 275 -3.91 -27.47 -13.38
C MET A 275 -3.61 -28.16 -12.04
N LYS A 276 -4.47 -29.06 -11.54
CA LYS A 276 -4.15 -29.83 -10.32
C LYS A 276 -2.85 -30.61 -10.48
N ARG A 277 -2.64 -31.26 -11.63
CA ARG A 277 -1.40 -32.00 -11.93
C ARG A 277 -0.17 -31.09 -11.91
N VAL A 278 -0.26 -29.96 -12.59
CA VAL A 278 0.77 -28.91 -12.60
C VAL A 278 1.19 -28.52 -11.19
N ILE A 279 0.21 -28.27 -10.32
CA ILE A 279 0.51 -27.80 -8.96
C ILE A 279 1.10 -28.91 -8.10
N SER A 280 0.69 -30.16 -8.30
CA SER A 280 1.30 -31.31 -7.59
C SER A 280 2.72 -31.60 -8.06
N SER A 281 3.05 -31.30 -9.32
CA SER A 281 4.36 -31.58 -9.90
C SER A 281 5.42 -30.51 -9.58
N ASN A 282 5.01 -29.32 -9.13
CA ASN A 282 5.91 -28.22 -8.80
C ASN A 282 5.70 -27.74 -7.35
N GLU A 283 6.59 -28.15 -6.45
CA GLU A 283 6.54 -27.73 -5.04
C GLU A 283 6.59 -26.21 -4.87
N GLY A 284 7.38 -25.52 -5.70
CA GLY A 284 7.52 -24.06 -5.68
C GLY A 284 6.22 -23.34 -6.01
N PHE A 285 5.40 -23.93 -6.89
CA PHE A 285 4.06 -23.45 -7.21
C PHE A 285 3.11 -23.66 -6.04
N SER A 286 3.09 -24.85 -5.45
CA SER A 286 2.17 -25.22 -4.37
C SER A 286 2.35 -24.37 -3.10
N ARG A 287 3.58 -23.94 -2.80
CA ARG A 287 3.89 -23.11 -1.62
C ARG A 287 3.50 -21.64 -1.81
N ARG A 288 3.50 -21.12 -3.04
CA ARG A 288 3.29 -19.69 -3.34
C ARG A 288 1.88 -19.36 -3.82
N VAL A 289 1.15 -20.34 -4.34
CA VAL A 289 -0.13 -20.10 -5.03
C VAL A 289 -1.30 -20.72 -4.28
N THR A 290 -2.28 -19.88 -3.94
CA THR A 290 -3.54 -20.33 -3.30
C THR A 290 -4.55 -20.78 -4.36
N LYS A 291 -5.14 -21.97 -4.19
CA LYS A 291 -6.03 -22.59 -5.17
C LYS A 291 -7.49 -22.24 -4.92
N PHE A 292 -8.22 -21.90 -5.99
CA PHE A 292 -9.67 -21.69 -5.95
C PHE A 292 -10.34 -22.48 -7.07
N SER A 293 -11.35 -23.29 -6.71
CA SER A 293 -12.08 -24.14 -7.67
C SER A 293 -13.42 -23.51 -8.05
N SER A 294 -13.75 -23.52 -9.35
CA SER A 294 -14.90 -22.81 -9.92
C SER A 294 -16.19 -23.61 -9.96
N SER A 295 -16.41 -24.59 -9.08
CA SER A 295 -17.73 -25.24 -8.94
C SER A 295 -18.85 -24.25 -8.53
N ALA A 296 -18.54 -22.96 -8.35
CA ALA A 296 -19.45 -21.91 -7.89
C ALA A 296 -19.47 -20.62 -8.75
N ILE A 297 -18.80 -20.54 -9.91
CA ILE A 297 -18.78 -19.29 -10.69
C ILE A 297 -19.86 -19.32 -11.78
N SER A 298 -21.08 -18.93 -11.41
CA SER A 298 -22.13 -18.56 -12.37
C SER A 298 -22.41 -17.07 -12.17
N ILE A 299 -21.87 -16.23 -13.05
CA ILE A 299 -22.24 -14.81 -13.11
C ILE A 299 -23.47 -14.75 -14.02
N PRO A 300 -24.58 -14.08 -13.63
CA PRO A 300 -25.68 -13.86 -14.54
C PRO A 300 -25.18 -13.02 -15.72
N LYS A 301 -25.42 -13.52 -16.94
CA LYS A 301 -25.25 -12.70 -18.14
C LYS A 301 -26.34 -11.62 -18.09
N ASN A 302 -25.93 -10.35 -18.08
CA ASN A 302 -26.82 -9.27 -18.52
C ASN A 302 -27.10 -9.42 -20.01
#